data_AF-A0A1G4R1S6-F1
#
_entry.id   AF-A0A1G4R1S6-F1
#
_cell.length_a   1.000
_cell.length_b   1.000
_cell.length_c   1.000
_cell.angle_alpha   90.00
_cell.angle_beta   90.00
_cell.angle_gamma   90.00
#
_symmetry.space_group_name_H-M   'P 1'
#
loop_
_entity.id
_entity.type
_entity.pdbx_description
1 polymer ?
#
loop_
_entity_poly.entity_id
_entity_poly.type
_entity_poly.pdbx_seq_one_letter_code
_entity_poly.pdbx_strand_id
1 'polypeptide(L)'
;MQVTILGYWGGYPSAGGATAGYLVTTDEGQILLDCGSGVMSRLPYHTSVERLSGVILSHLHHDHMADIGILQYAAVGALRTNRMSERLKLFAPEEPSDMLVKLHGPHSDITPIRPDLKVRLAGADIEFVPVEHTISCFAVKSRTKARSSSIRAIPRIANR
;
A
#
# COMPACT_ATOMS: atom_id res chain seq x y z
N MET A 1 -1.45 9.64 10.72
CA MET A 1 -1.01 8.45 9.96
C MET A 1 -1.07 7.24 10.88
N GLN A 2 -1.71 6.17 10.43
CA GLN A 2 -1.88 4.91 11.15
C GLN A 2 -1.44 3.75 10.24
N VAL A 3 -0.84 2.72 10.82
CA VAL A 3 -0.48 1.48 10.10
C VAL A 3 -1.26 0.34 10.70
N THR A 4 -2.01 -0.38 9.86
CA THR A 4 -2.70 -1.62 10.22
C THR A 4 -1.97 -2.79 9.59
N ILE A 5 -1.58 -3.77 10.41
CA ILE A 5 -0.90 -4.99 9.95
C ILE A 5 -1.98 -5.95 9.46
N LEU A 6 -1.97 -6.26 8.16
CA LEU A 6 -2.84 -7.29 7.55
C LEU A 6 -2.17 -8.66 7.61
N GLY A 7 -0.85 -8.70 7.49
CA GLY A 7 -0.03 -9.89 7.68
C GLY A 7 1.44 -9.54 7.86
N TYR A 8 2.18 -10.47 8.47
CA TYR A 8 3.57 -10.26 8.90
C TYR A 8 4.43 -11.54 8.81
N TRP A 9 3.85 -12.67 8.40
CA TRP A 9 4.61 -13.91 8.26
C TRP A 9 5.59 -13.80 7.07
N GLY A 10 6.83 -14.24 7.28
CA GLY A 10 7.83 -14.34 6.21
C GLY A 10 7.78 -15.70 5.51
N GLY A 11 7.89 -15.71 4.19
CA GLY A 11 7.90 -16.91 3.35
C GLY A 11 6.51 -17.55 3.14
N TYR A 12 5.83 -17.94 4.23
CA TYR A 12 4.48 -18.52 4.16
C TYR A 12 3.70 -18.27 5.46
N PRO A 13 2.35 -18.18 5.41
CA PRO A 13 1.57 -17.88 6.59
C PRO A 13 1.35 -19.11 7.48
N SER A 14 1.27 -18.89 8.79
CA SER A 14 0.68 -19.88 9.71
C SER A 14 -0.83 -20.01 9.49
N ALA A 15 -1.47 -21.02 10.08
CA ALA A 15 -2.91 -21.24 9.97
C ALA A 15 -3.72 -19.98 10.34
N GLY A 16 -4.58 -19.55 9.42
CA GLY A 16 -5.35 -18.31 9.54
C GLY A 16 -4.54 -17.02 9.43
N GLY A 17 -3.22 -17.08 9.24
CA GLY A 17 -2.35 -15.92 9.06
C GLY A 17 -2.36 -15.36 7.64
N ALA A 18 -1.57 -14.31 7.45
CA ALA A 18 -1.21 -13.76 6.14
C ALA A 18 0.27 -13.37 6.14
N THR A 19 0.92 -13.43 4.98
CA THR A 19 2.29 -12.92 4.81
C THR A 19 2.29 -11.39 4.67
N ALA A 20 3.41 -10.78 4.28
CA ALA A 20 3.59 -9.34 4.31
C ALA A 20 2.44 -8.56 3.63
N GLY A 21 1.82 -7.68 4.42
CA GLY A 21 0.81 -6.74 3.94
C GLY A 21 0.43 -5.74 5.03
N TYR A 22 0.48 -4.47 4.69
CA TYR A 22 0.31 -3.37 5.63
C TYR A 22 -0.57 -2.29 5.02
N LEU A 23 -1.66 -1.94 5.69
CA LEU A 23 -2.53 -0.86 5.27
C LEU A 23 -2.10 0.43 5.98
N VAL A 24 -1.49 1.34 5.23
CA VAL A 24 -1.12 2.68 5.73
C VAL A 24 -2.27 3.63 5.47
N THR A 25 -2.88 4.14 6.54
CA THR A 25 -3.98 5.11 6.47
C THR A 25 -3.49 6.51 6.84
N THR A 26 -3.76 7.47 5.97
CA THR A 26 -3.53 8.89 6.20
C THR A 26 -4.88 9.61 6.32
N ASP A 27 -4.85 10.93 6.47
CA ASP A 27 -6.07 11.73 6.45
C ASP A 27 -6.68 11.87 5.05
N GLU A 28 -5.89 11.65 4.00
CA GLU A 28 -6.27 11.86 2.60
C GLU A 28 -6.54 10.56 1.84
N GLY A 29 -6.20 9.39 2.40
CA GLY A 29 -6.42 8.11 1.73
C GLY A 29 -5.70 6.94 2.37
N GLN A 30 -5.58 5.85 1.60
CA GLN A 30 -5.01 4.60 2.06
C GLN A 30 -4.03 4.03 1.03
N ILE A 31 -2.92 3.50 1.51
CA ILE A 31 -1.89 2.85 0.71
C ILE A 31 -1.77 1.42 1.20
N LEU A 32 -1.80 0.46 0.29
CA LEU A 32 -1.44 -0.91 0.62
C LEU A 32 0.05 -1.12 0.32
N LEU A 33 0.83 -1.43 1.35
CA LEU A 33 2.23 -1.82 1.22
C LEU A 33 2.32 -3.35 1.32
N ASP A 34 2.78 -3.97 0.24
CA ASP A 34 2.79 -5.41 -0.01
C ASP A 34 1.39 -6.05 0.02
N CYS A 35 1.22 -7.12 -0.77
CA CYS A 35 -0.02 -7.89 -0.87
C CYS A 35 0.33 -9.37 -0.98
N GLY A 36 0.95 -9.89 0.08
CA GLY A 36 1.30 -11.28 0.26
C GLY A 36 0.10 -12.23 0.36
N SER A 37 0.38 -13.50 0.57
CA SER A 37 -0.63 -14.56 0.69
C SER A 37 -1.57 -14.29 1.86
N GLY A 38 -2.87 -14.27 1.59
CA GLY A 38 -3.93 -14.09 2.58
C GLY A 38 -4.26 -12.63 2.90
N VAL A 39 -3.49 -11.66 2.37
CA VAL A 39 -3.75 -10.23 2.58
C VAL A 39 -5.12 -9.83 2.03
N MET A 40 -5.53 -10.37 0.88
CA MET A 40 -6.84 -10.05 0.29
C MET A 40 -8.02 -10.64 1.08
N SER A 41 -7.78 -11.66 1.91
CA SER A 41 -8.79 -12.15 2.86
C SER A 41 -8.91 -11.24 4.09
N ARG A 42 -7.84 -10.53 4.45
CA ARG A 42 -7.78 -9.62 5.61
C ARG A 42 -8.22 -8.19 5.29
N LEU A 43 -7.94 -7.71 4.08
CA LEU A 43 -8.23 -6.34 3.65
C LEU A 43 -9.70 -5.92 3.86
N PRO A 44 -10.74 -6.74 3.54
CA PRO A 44 -12.14 -6.35 3.67
C PRO A 44 -12.61 -6.02 5.09
N TYR A 45 -11.90 -6.48 6.13
CA TYR A 45 -12.20 -6.10 7.52
C TYR A 45 -11.85 -4.64 7.83
N HIS A 46 -11.05 -3.99 6.99
CA HIS A 46 -10.51 -2.65 7.24
C HIS A 46 -10.85 -1.65 6.14
N THR A 47 -10.97 -2.08 4.88
CA THR A 47 -11.25 -1.21 3.75
C THR A 47 -11.75 -1.99 2.52
N SER A 48 -12.03 -1.29 1.42
CA SER A 48 -12.33 -1.86 0.11
C SER A 48 -11.31 -1.39 -0.94
N VAL A 49 -11.19 -2.13 -2.05
CA VAL A 49 -10.19 -1.86 -3.10
C VAL A 49 -10.32 -0.45 -3.68
N GLU A 50 -11.54 0.06 -3.83
CA GLU A 50 -11.82 1.39 -4.36
C GLU A 50 -11.38 2.54 -3.44
N ARG A 51 -11.05 2.25 -2.18
CA ARG A 51 -10.54 3.25 -1.23
C ARG A 51 -9.02 3.34 -1.23
N LEU A 52 -8.34 2.42 -1.90
CA LEU A 52 -6.89 2.46 -2.02
C LEU A 52 -6.48 3.56 -3.00
N SER A 53 -5.65 4.49 -2.53
CA SER A 53 -5.01 5.49 -3.37
C SER A 53 -3.93 4.86 -4.26
N GLY A 54 -3.33 3.76 -3.82
CA GLY A 54 -2.38 2.96 -4.59
C GLY A 54 -1.80 1.81 -3.77
N VAL A 55 -1.04 0.97 -4.46
CA VAL A 55 -0.38 -0.22 -3.91
C VAL A 55 1.11 -0.12 -4.19
N ILE A 56 1.93 -0.46 -3.21
CA ILE A 56 3.38 -0.47 -3.32
C ILE A 56 3.86 -1.88 -3.00
N LEU A 57 4.60 -2.50 -3.92
CA LEU A 57 5.35 -3.72 -3.67
C LEU A 57 6.80 -3.35 -3.34
N SER A 58 7.28 -3.80 -2.19
CA SER A 58 8.68 -3.62 -1.79
C SER A 58 9.63 -4.42 -2.68
N HIS A 59 9.23 -5.64 -3.05
CA HIS A 59 9.89 -6.55 -3.97
C HIS A 59 8.93 -7.63 -4.48
N LEU A 60 9.39 -8.45 -5.43
CA LEU A 60 8.57 -9.42 -6.15
C LEU A 60 8.70 -10.87 -5.63
N HIS A 61 9.00 -11.08 -4.34
CA HIS A 61 8.85 -12.42 -3.77
C HIS A 61 7.38 -12.76 -3.52
N HIS A 62 7.05 -14.05 -3.59
CA HIS A 62 5.67 -14.53 -3.46
C HIS A 62 5.00 -14.13 -2.16
N ASP A 63 5.71 -14.15 -1.04
CA ASP A 63 5.19 -13.75 0.26
C ASP A 63 4.91 -12.25 0.39
N HIS A 64 5.27 -11.44 -0.60
CA HIS A 64 4.95 -10.00 -0.68
C HIS A 64 3.94 -9.66 -1.78
N MET A 65 3.65 -10.57 -2.73
CA MET A 65 2.79 -10.24 -3.88
C MET A 65 1.79 -11.33 -4.29
N ALA A 66 1.71 -12.46 -3.60
CA ALA A 66 0.87 -13.60 -4.01
C ALA A 66 -0.60 -13.23 -4.28
N ASP A 67 -1.15 -12.24 -3.56
CA ASP A 67 -2.55 -11.84 -3.72
C ASP A 67 -2.75 -10.66 -4.70
N ILE A 68 -1.70 -10.16 -5.37
CA ILE A 68 -1.81 -9.02 -6.30
C ILE A 68 -2.73 -9.29 -7.48
N GLY A 69 -2.68 -10.49 -8.08
CA GLY A 69 -3.60 -10.84 -9.17
C GLY A 69 -5.06 -10.79 -8.73
N ILE A 70 -5.34 -11.22 -7.51
CA ILE A 70 -6.69 -11.18 -6.91
C ILE A 70 -7.11 -9.74 -6.62
N LEU A 71 -6.20 -8.90 -6.13
CA LEU A 71 -6.44 -7.46 -5.94
C LEU A 71 -6.76 -6.76 -7.27
N GLN A 72 -6.04 -7.10 -8.35
CA GLN A 72 -6.30 -6.57 -9.69
C GLN A 72 -7.70 -6.97 -10.19
N TYR A 73 -8.13 -8.22 -9.98
CA TYR A 73 -9.50 -8.64 -10.30
C TYR A 73 -10.55 -7.87 -9.50
N ALA A 74 -10.29 -7.59 -8.22
CA ALA A 74 -11.17 -6.76 -7.41
C ALA A 74 -11.30 -5.33 -7.98
N ALA A 75 -10.18 -4.74 -8.41
CA ALA A 75 -10.17 -3.41 -9.04
C ALA A 75 -10.95 -3.38 -10.37
N VAL A 76 -10.82 -4.42 -11.21
CA VAL A 76 -11.61 -4.57 -12.45
C VAL A 76 -13.09 -4.66 -12.17
N GLY A 77 -13.46 -5.48 -11.18
CA GLY A 77 -14.84 -5.58 -10.73
C GLY A 77 -15.38 -4.22 -10.31
N ALA A 78 -14.59 -3.45 -9.56
CA ALA A 78 -14.96 -2.11 -9.12
C ALA A 78 -15.14 -1.12 -10.29
N LEU A 79 -14.19 -1.10 -11.24
CA LEU A 79 -14.28 -0.30 -12.48
C LEU A 79 -15.55 -0.63 -13.27
N ARG A 80 -15.83 -1.92 -13.50
CA ARG A 80 -17.03 -2.36 -14.25
C ARG A 80 -18.35 -1.95 -13.58
N THR A 81 -18.34 -1.83 -12.26
CA THR A 81 -19.50 -1.40 -11.46
C THR A 81 -19.50 0.10 -11.12
N ASN A 82 -18.62 0.90 -11.74
CA ASN A 82 -18.47 2.34 -11.48
C ASN A 82 -18.17 2.71 -10.01
N ARG A 83 -17.60 1.79 -9.23
CA ARG A 83 -17.10 2.07 -7.87
C ARG A 83 -15.69 2.66 -7.87
N MET A 84 -14.97 2.52 -8.98
CA MET A 84 -13.72 3.20 -9.29
C MET A 84 -13.85 3.90 -10.65
N SER A 85 -13.19 5.04 -10.79
CA SER A 85 -13.11 5.79 -12.06
C SER A 85 -11.72 5.75 -12.70
N GLU A 86 -10.69 5.33 -11.95
CA GLU A 86 -9.31 5.22 -12.41
C GLU A 86 -8.78 3.79 -12.16
N ARG A 87 -7.82 3.35 -12.98
CA ARG A 87 -7.11 2.08 -12.76
C ARG A 87 -6.31 2.13 -11.46
N LEU A 88 -6.12 0.95 -10.87
CA LEU A 88 -5.34 0.81 -9.64
C LEU A 88 -3.88 1.23 -9.89
N LYS A 89 -3.37 2.19 -9.11
CA LYS A 89 -1.96 2.61 -9.18
C LYS A 89 -1.11 1.57 -8.46
N LEU A 90 -0.20 0.92 -9.17
CA LEU A 90 0.70 -0.10 -8.64
C LEU A 90 2.16 0.33 -8.82
N PHE A 91 2.90 0.41 -7.72
CA PHE A 91 4.34 0.69 -7.73
C PHE A 91 5.08 -0.59 -7.41
N ALA A 92 6.03 -0.99 -8.27
CA ALA A 92 6.78 -2.24 -8.10
C ALA A 92 8.20 -2.11 -8.68
N PRO A 93 9.19 -2.89 -8.21
CA PRO A 93 10.52 -2.91 -8.84
C PRO A 93 10.49 -3.40 -10.28
N GLU A 94 11.48 -2.97 -11.09
CA GLU A 94 11.65 -3.42 -12.48
C GLU A 94 12.09 -4.89 -12.58
N GLU A 95 12.77 -5.39 -11.55
CA GLU A 95 13.35 -6.73 -11.51
C GLU A 95 12.80 -7.57 -10.34
N PRO A 96 12.60 -8.89 -10.54
CA PRO A 96 12.78 -9.64 -11.77
C PRO A 96 11.70 -9.35 -12.83
N SER A 97 12.13 -8.98 -14.04
CA SER A 97 11.23 -8.53 -15.12
C SER A 97 10.23 -9.60 -15.58
N ASP A 98 10.58 -10.89 -15.49
CA ASP A 98 9.70 -12.03 -15.78
C ASP A 98 8.55 -12.18 -14.78
N MET A 99 8.71 -11.64 -13.57
CA MET A 99 7.65 -11.56 -12.57
C MET A 99 6.80 -10.31 -12.79
N LEU A 100 7.44 -9.16 -13.03
CA LEU A 100 6.74 -7.90 -13.29
C LEU A 100 5.81 -8.01 -14.49
N VAL A 101 6.26 -8.67 -15.57
CA VAL A 101 5.46 -8.79 -16.81
C VAL A 101 4.12 -9.49 -16.58
N LYS A 102 4.06 -10.42 -15.62
CA LYS A 102 2.84 -11.15 -15.25
C LYS A 102 1.82 -10.27 -14.52
N LEU A 103 2.25 -9.13 -13.98
CA LEU A 103 1.39 -8.15 -13.32
C LEU A 103 0.76 -7.17 -14.32
N HIS A 104 1.30 -7.05 -15.54
CA HIS A 104 0.70 -6.17 -16.55
C HIS A 104 -0.68 -6.67 -16.99
N GLY A 105 -1.61 -5.73 -17.15
CA GLY A 105 -2.95 -6.00 -17.62
C GLY A 105 -3.79 -4.74 -17.62
N PRO A 106 -5.06 -4.79 -18.08
CA PRO A 106 -5.92 -3.61 -18.18
C PRO A 106 -6.46 -3.14 -16.81
N HIS A 107 -5.91 -3.65 -15.71
CA HIS A 107 -6.48 -3.60 -14.36
C HIS A 107 -5.77 -2.57 -13.47
N SER A 108 -4.49 -2.33 -13.74
CA SER A 108 -3.64 -1.47 -12.95
C SER A 108 -2.64 -0.74 -13.85
N ASP A 109 -2.33 0.50 -13.49
CA ASP A 109 -1.25 1.24 -14.10
C ASP A 109 0.02 1.04 -13.25
N ILE A 110 1.01 0.36 -13.83
CA ILE A 110 2.24 0.00 -13.13
C ILE A 110 3.28 1.11 -13.34
N THR A 111 3.80 1.66 -12.25
CA THR A 111 4.92 2.60 -12.24
C THR A 111 6.14 1.91 -11.63
N PRO A 112 7.23 1.72 -12.39
CA PRO A 112 8.41 1.06 -11.85
C PRO A 112 9.11 1.91 -10.78
N ILE A 113 9.51 1.28 -9.68
CA ILE A 113 10.20 1.92 -8.56
C ILE A 113 11.68 2.13 -8.92
N ARG A 114 12.16 3.36 -8.69
CA ARG A 114 13.57 3.75 -8.81
C ARG A 114 13.97 4.62 -7.61
N PRO A 115 15.26 4.68 -7.22
CA PRO A 115 15.69 5.47 -6.05
C PRO A 115 15.39 6.96 -6.15
N ASP A 116 15.32 7.51 -7.36
CA ASP A 116 15.02 8.91 -7.66
C ASP A 116 13.52 9.20 -7.79
N LEU A 117 12.68 8.16 -7.84
CA LEU A 117 11.24 8.30 -7.92
C LEU A 117 10.69 8.89 -6.61
N LYS A 118 9.97 9.99 -6.73
CA LYS A 118 9.20 10.60 -5.65
C LYS A 118 7.73 10.60 -6.00
N VAL A 119 6.90 10.05 -5.12
CA VAL A 119 5.46 9.93 -5.34
C VAL A 119 4.73 10.61 -4.21
N ARG A 120 3.69 11.39 -4.54
CA ARG A 120 2.72 11.83 -3.55
C ARG A 120 1.49 10.93 -3.63
N LEU A 121 1.22 10.17 -2.57
CA LEU A 121 0.14 9.19 -2.52
C LEU A 121 -0.60 9.31 -1.19
N ALA A 122 -1.94 9.37 -1.23
CA ALA A 122 -2.76 9.57 -0.04
C ALA A 122 -2.25 10.72 0.87
N GLY A 123 -1.89 11.87 0.29
CA GLY A 123 -1.38 13.01 1.07
C GLY A 123 0.02 12.85 1.69
N ALA A 124 0.67 11.70 1.51
CA ALA A 124 2.02 11.43 1.98
C ALA A 124 3.05 11.55 0.84
N ASP A 125 4.24 12.05 1.17
CA ASP A 125 5.40 11.99 0.29
C ASP A 125 6.12 10.65 0.51
N ILE A 126 6.28 9.89 -0.58
CA ILE A 126 6.85 8.54 -0.61
C ILE A 126 8.19 8.57 -1.34
N GLU A 127 9.20 8.00 -0.69
CA GLU A 127 10.55 7.79 -1.21
C GLU A 127 10.93 6.31 -1.08
N PHE A 128 11.75 5.83 -2.01
CA PHE A 128 12.20 4.44 -2.08
C PHE A 128 13.70 4.35 -1.85
N VAL A 129 14.13 3.51 -0.91
CA VAL A 129 15.54 3.34 -0.55
C VAL A 129 15.94 1.90 -0.84
N PRO A 130 16.89 1.65 -1.77
CA PRO A 130 17.38 0.30 -2.03
C PRO A 130 17.89 -0.39 -0.77
N VAL A 131 17.61 -1.68 -0.63
CA VAL A 131 18.14 -2.51 0.46
C VAL A 131 18.81 -3.75 -0.10
N GLU A 132 19.77 -4.30 0.65
CA GLU A 132 20.43 -5.55 0.30
C GLU A 132 19.46 -6.73 0.49
N HIS A 133 19.19 -7.47 -0.58
CA HIS A 133 18.29 -8.61 -0.61
C HIS A 133 18.58 -9.49 -1.83
N THR A 134 17.98 -10.67 -1.90
CA THR A 134 18.21 -11.64 -3.00
C THR A 134 17.66 -11.19 -4.36
N ILE A 135 16.71 -10.25 -4.37
CA ILE A 135 16.17 -9.58 -5.57
C ILE A 135 16.05 -8.08 -5.32
N SER A 136 15.76 -7.30 -6.37
CA SER A 136 15.53 -5.86 -6.25
C SER A 136 14.48 -5.55 -5.19
N CYS A 137 14.88 -4.81 -4.17
CA CYS A 137 14.09 -4.57 -2.97
C CYS A 137 14.30 -3.15 -2.46
N PHE A 138 13.20 -2.52 -2.04
CA PHE A 138 13.20 -1.15 -1.56
C PHE A 138 12.49 -1.04 -0.22
N ALA A 139 13.14 -0.39 0.74
CA ALA A 139 12.46 0.19 1.89
C ALA A 139 11.61 1.39 1.44
N VAL A 140 10.43 1.52 2.04
CA VAL A 140 9.48 2.58 1.72
C VAL A 140 9.45 3.58 2.86
N LYS A 141 9.80 4.82 2.55
CA LYS A 141 9.78 5.93 3.50
C LYS A 141 8.58 6.82 3.20
N SER A 142 7.68 6.92 4.18
CA SER A 142 6.48 7.75 4.08
C SER A 142 6.55 8.93 5.04
N ARG A 143 6.28 10.14 4.55
CA ARG A 143 6.18 11.36 5.36
C ARG A 143 4.84 12.04 5.13
N THR A 144 4.16 12.39 6.22
CA THR A 144 2.98 13.26 6.18
C THR A 144 3.34 14.60 6.82
N LYS A 145 2.71 15.69 6.37
CA LYS A 145 2.85 16.99 7.05
C LYS A 145 2.25 16.84 8.46
N ALA A 146 2.94 17.34 9.48
CA ALA A 146 2.40 17.33 10.84
C ALA A 146 1.09 18.12 10.86
N ARG A 147 0.04 17.55 11.46
CA ARG A 147 -1.17 18.33 11.79
C ARG A 147 -0.75 19.43 12.77
N SER A 148 -1.03 20.70 12.45
CA SER A 148 -0.98 21.77 13.44
C SER A 148 -2.14 21.58 14.42
N SER A 149 -1.90 20.82 15.49
CA SER A 149 -2.83 20.77 16.61
C SER A 149 -2.75 22.10 17.36
N SER A 150 -3.64 23.04 17.02
CA SER A 150 -3.90 24.19 17.88
C SER A 150 -4.61 23.70 19.14
N ILE A 151 -3.85 23.52 20.21
CA ILE A 151 -4.42 23.40 21.56
C ILE A 151 -4.97 24.79 21.89
N ARG A 152 -6.29 24.99 21.75
CA ARG A 152 -6.94 26.15 22.37
C ARG A 152 -6.80 25.96 23.88
N ALA A 153 -5.93 26.75 24.50
CA ALA A 153 -5.90 26.88 25.95
C ALA A 153 -7.32 27.24 26.43
N ILE A 154 -7.86 26.43 27.33
CA ILE A 154 -9.12 26.72 28.02
C ILE A 154 -8.88 28.02 28.81
N PRO A 155 -9.70 29.08 28.65
CA PRO A 155 -9.53 30.30 29.43
C PRO A 155 -9.68 29.95 30.90
N ARG A 156 -8.68 30.30 31.73
CA ARG A 156 -8.85 30.29 33.19
C ARG A 156 -10.03 31.18 33.53
N ILE A 157 -11.08 30.58 34.10
CA ILE A 157 -12.14 31.31 34.78
C ILE A 157 -11.47 32.08 35.92
N ALA A 158 -11.45 33.40 35.82
CA ALA A 158 -11.07 34.27 36.92
C ALA A 158 -12.14 34.16 38.00
N ASN A 159 -11.83 33.49 39.11
CA ASN A 159 -12.63 33.59 40.31
C ASN A 159 -12.31 34.92 41.01
N ARG A 160 -13.40 35.57 41.43
CA ARG A 160 -13.46 36.79 42.24
C ARG A 160 -12.76 36.65 43.57
#